data_AF-A0A537BS97-F1
#
_entry.id   AF-A0A537BS97-F1
#
_cell.length_a   1.000
_cell.length_b   1.000
_cell.length_c   1.000
_cell.angle_alpha   90.00
_cell.angle_beta   90.00
_cell.angle_gamma   90.00
#
_symmetry.space_group_name_H-M   'P 1'
#
loop_
_entity.id
_entity.type
_entity.pdbx_description
1 polymer ?
#
loop_
_entity_poly.entity_id
_entity_poly.type
_entity_poly.pdbx_seq_one_letter_code
_entity_poly.pdbx_strand_id
1 'polypeptide(L)'
;MRGLDKPGTQGARALPVQTAQQNQPAGDDRVLRVCQDPNNLPFSNRAGEGFENKIAELLARELGWTLESTWFPQRLGFIRNTLRGRDPASNRFKCDLVIGVPVGFELA
;
A
#
# COMPACT_ATOMS: atom_id res chain seq x y z
N MET A 1 -2.91 56.78 -44.55
CA MET A 1 -1.71 56.22 -43.90
C MET A 1 -2.17 55.06 -43.02
N ARG A 2 -1.57 53.88 -43.27
CA ARG A 2 -1.48 52.63 -42.50
C ARG A 2 -2.26 52.46 -41.17
N GLY A 3 -2.90 51.29 -41.06
CA GLY A 3 -3.31 50.58 -39.83
C GLY A 3 -4.61 49.79 -40.09
N LEU A 4 -4.64 48.47 -40.38
CA LEU A 4 -4.45 47.33 -39.47
C LEU A 4 -5.28 47.54 -38.18
N ASP A 5 -6.35 46.79 -37.89
CA ASP A 5 -6.36 45.41 -37.36
C ASP A 5 -7.74 44.76 -37.60
N LYS A 6 -7.90 43.59 -38.26
CA LYS A 6 -7.75 42.18 -37.82
C LYS A 6 -8.76 41.67 -36.75
N PRO A 7 -9.18 40.39 -36.87
CA PRO A 7 -10.49 39.90 -36.43
C PRO A 7 -10.50 39.39 -34.99
N GLY A 8 -11.63 39.56 -34.31
CA GLY A 8 -11.92 38.95 -33.01
C GLY A 8 -12.19 37.44 -33.15
N THR A 9 -11.14 36.63 -33.05
CA THR A 9 -11.27 35.19 -32.83
C THR A 9 -11.45 34.93 -31.34
N GLN A 10 -12.65 34.49 -30.97
CA GLN A 10 -12.96 34.04 -29.61
C GLN A 10 -12.14 32.79 -29.31
N GLY A 11 -11.16 32.91 -28.41
CA GLY A 11 -10.36 31.80 -27.93
C GLY A 11 -11.20 30.86 -27.07
N ALA A 12 -11.31 29.60 -27.51
CA ALA A 12 -11.88 28.52 -26.71
C ALA A 12 -11.09 28.35 -25.40
N ARG A 13 -11.76 28.50 -24.26
CA ARG A 13 -11.20 28.13 -22.96
C ARG A 13 -11.11 26.61 -22.89
N ALA A 14 -9.89 26.08 -22.93
CA ALA A 14 -9.63 24.69 -22.60
C ALA A 14 -9.87 24.47 -21.10
N LEU A 15 -10.68 23.48 -20.75
CA LEU A 15 -10.84 22.99 -19.38
C LEU A 15 -9.50 22.40 -18.90
N PRO A 16 -9.14 22.53 -17.61
CA PRO A 16 -7.95 21.86 -17.09
C PRO A 16 -8.14 20.36 -17.25
N VAL A 17 -7.27 19.73 -18.04
CA VAL A 17 -7.14 18.28 -18.09
C VAL A 17 -6.58 17.88 -16.73
N GLN A 18 -7.47 17.40 -15.84
CA GLN A 18 -7.07 16.78 -14.59
C GLN A 18 -6.26 15.55 -14.98
N THR A 19 -4.93 15.64 -14.87
CA THR A 19 -4.07 14.47 -15.02
C THR A 19 -4.52 13.47 -13.98
N ALA A 20 -5.00 12.31 -14.46
CA ALA A 20 -5.31 11.18 -13.60
C ALA A 20 -4.14 11.00 -12.62
N GLN A 21 -4.46 11.01 -11.31
CA GLN A 21 -3.49 10.67 -10.26
C GLN A 21 -2.83 9.37 -10.68
N GLN A 22 -1.56 9.48 -11.07
CA GLN A 22 -0.76 8.33 -11.43
C GLN A 22 -0.75 7.44 -10.20
N ASN A 23 -1.30 6.24 -10.32
CA ASN A 23 -1.04 5.15 -9.40
C ASN A 23 0.48 4.98 -9.39
N GLN A 24 1.15 5.62 -8.44
CA GLN A 24 2.54 5.29 -8.13
C GLN A 24 2.55 3.79 -7.82
N PRO A 25 3.45 3.02 -8.44
CA PRO A 25 3.58 1.62 -8.09
C PRO A 25 3.87 1.54 -6.59
N ALA A 26 3.06 0.76 -5.87
CA ALA A 26 3.36 0.42 -4.48
C ALA A 26 4.67 -0.38 -4.49
N GLY A 27 5.80 0.29 -4.22
CA GLY A 27 7.10 -0.37 -4.29
C GLY A 27 8.34 0.54 -4.30
N ASP A 28 8.19 1.87 -4.45
CA ASP A 28 9.34 2.75 -4.58
C ASP A 28 10.26 2.80 -3.34
N ASP A 29 9.73 2.44 -2.16
CA ASP A 29 10.47 2.57 -0.89
C ASP A 29 11.39 1.37 -0.57
N ARG A 30 11.34 0.28 -1.35
CA ARG A 30 12.04 -0.99 -1.03
C ARG A 30 11.77 -1.49 0.40
N VAL A 31 10.49 -1.43 0.80
CA VAL A 31 10.00 -1.88 2.12
C VAL A 31 8.97 -3.00 1.91
N LEU A 32 9.20 -4.16 2.52
CA LEU A 32 8.22 -5.25 2.62
C LEU A 32 7.34 -5.01 3.86
N ARG A 33 6.09 -4.58 3.65
CA ARG A 33 5.15 -4.28 4.73
C ARG A 33 4.23 -5.48 4.98
N VAL A 34 4.39 -6.14 6.12
CA VAL A 34 3.68 -7.39 6.44
C VAL A 34 2.66 -7.17 7.55
N CYS A 35 1.45 -7.69 7.38
CA CYS A 35 0.43 -7.73 8.42
C CYS A 35 0.70 -8.92 9.34
N GLN A 36 0.86 -8.71 10.64
CA GLN A 36 1.19 -9.78 11.60
C GLN A 36 0.45 -9.62 12.93
N ASP A 37 0.31 -10.72 13.67
CA ASP A 37 -0.24 -10.69 15.02
C ASP A 37 0.90 -10.44 16.04
N PRO A 38 0.75 -9.49 16.97
CA PRO A 38 1.79 -9.20 17.96
C PRO A 38 2.01 -10.30 19.01
N ASN A 39 1.09 -11.25 19.17
CA ASN A 39 1.10 -12.26 20.23
C ASN A 39 0.35 -13.54 19.82
N ASN A 40 0.80 -14.23 18.76
CA ASN A 40 0.18 -15.45 18.26
C ASN A 40 1.24 -16.50 17.86
N LEU A 41 2.08 -16.89 18.80
CA LEU A 41 2.97 -18.03 18.59
C LEU A 41 2.13 -19.31 18.35
N PRO A 42 2.61 -20.23 17.48
CA PRO A 42 3.93 -20.26 16.84
C PRO A 42 4.06 -19.39 15.56
N PHE A 43 3.01 -18.68 15.14
CA PHE A 43 2.97 -17.95 13.87
C PHE A 43 3.81 -16.68 13.89
N SER A 44 3.43 -15.72 14.74
CA SER A 44 4.15 -14.44 14.86
C SER A 44 4.02 -13.81 16.24
N ASN A 45 5.02 -13.02 16.63
CA ASN A 45 4.93 -12.08 17.75
C ASN A 45 5.85 -10.87 17.53
N ARG A 46 5.75 -9.86 18.41
CA ARG A 46 6.61 -8.66 18.34
C ARG A 46 8.09 -8.93 18.56
N ALA A 47 8.44 -10.03 19.23
CA ALA A 47 9.82 -10.43 19.45
C ALA A 47 10.45 -11.12 18.21
N GLY A 48 9.67 -11.41 17.17
CA GLY A 48 10.17 -12.04 15.95
C GLY A 48 10.46 -13.54 16.09
N GLU A 49 9.85 -14.21 17.06
CA GLU A 49 10.13 -15.61 17.41
C GLU A 49 9.29 -16.62 16.60
N GLY A 50 8.22 -16.15 15.94
CA GLY A 50 7.32 -17.01 15.18
C GLY A 50 7.84 -17.38 13.79
N PHE A 51 7.36 -18.49 13.24
CA PHE A 51 7.83 -18.95 11.93
C PHE A 51 7.42 -17.99 10.78
N GLU A 52 6.29 -17.29 10.88
CA GLU A 52 5.88 -16.29 9.90
C GLU A 52 6.75 -15.02 10.00
N ASN A 53 7.29 -14.70 11.19
CA ASN A 53 8.32 -13.67 11.31
C ASN A 53 9.57 -14.08 10.50
N LYS A 54 10.01 -15.33 10.61
CA LYS A 54 11.19 -15.84 9.88
C LYS A 54 10.98 -15.91 8.37
N ILE A 55 9.77 -16.24 7.92
CA ILE A 55 9.43 -16.18 6.49
C ILE A 55 9.47 -14.72 6.00
N ALA A 56 8.89 -13.78 6.76
CA ALA A 56 8.93 -12.35 6.40
C ALA A 56 10.37 -11.80 6.35
N GLU A 57 11.21 -12.15 7.33
CA GLU A 57 12.64 -11.82 7.37
C GLU A 57 13.38 -12.39 6.15
N LEU A 58 13.10 -13.66 5.80
CA LEU A 58 13.68 -14.31 4.63
C LEU A 58 13.28 -13.57 3.34
N LEU A 59 12.00 -13.31 3.12
CA LEU A 59 11.50 -12.63 1.93
C LEU A 59 12.11 -11.23 1.78
N ALA A 60 12.14 -10.44 2.86
CA ALA A 60 12.74 -9.11 2.84
C ALA A 60 14.23 -9.16 2.47
N ARG A 61 14.98 -10.10 3.05
CA ARG A 61 16.40 -10.30 2.73
C ARG A 61 16.62 -10.68 1.26
N GLU A 62 15.87 -11.64 0.72
CA GLU A 62 16.05 -12.09 -0.67
C GLU A 62 15.67 -11.00 -1.67
N LEU A 63 14.72 -10.12 -1.32
CA LEU A 63 14.36 -8.94 -2.12
C LEU A 63 15.36 -7.77 -1.96
N GLY A 64 16.21 -7.80 -0.93
CA GLY A 64 17.04 -6.66 -0.55
C GLY A 64 16.22 -5.46 -0.03
N TRP A 65 15.08 -5.74 0.62
CA TRP A 65 14.13 -4.76 1.14
C TRP A 65 14.20 -4.70 2.67
N THR A 66 13.80 -3.57 3.25
CA THR A 66 13.57 -3.49 4.71
C THR A 66 12.26 -4.18 5.08
N LEU A 67 12.17 -4.75 6.29
CA LEU A 67 10.94 -5.37 6.79
C LEU A 67 10.23 -4.41 7.75
N GLU A 68 8.94 -4.17 7.50
CA GLU A 68 8.07 -3.45 8.43
C GLU A 68 6.82 -4.28 8.72
N SER A 69 6.40 -4.30 9.99
CA SER A 69 5.24 -5.06 10.43
C SER A 69 4.11 -4.14 10.90
N THR A 70 2.93 -4.33 10.31
CA THR A 70 1.67 -3.82 10.87
C THR A 70 1.11 -4.84 11.84
N TRP A 71 0.97 -4.45 13.10
CA TRP A 71 0.55 -5.33 14.17
C TRP A 71 -0.94 -5.22 14.47
N PHE A 72 -1.68 -6.32 14.32
CA PHE A 72 -3.08 -6.41 14.72
C PHE A 72 -3.42 -7.86 15.09
N PRO A 73 -4.21 -8.13 16.13
CA PRO A 73 -4.60 -9.50 16.47
C PRO A 73 -5.28 -10.20 15.28
N GLN A 74 -4.81 -11.38 14.89
CA GLN A 74 -5.36 -12.20 13.80
C GLN A 74 -6.66 -12.88 14.24
N ARG A 75 -7.67 -12.05 14.49
CA ARG A 75 -9.04 -12.40 14.86
C ARG A 75 -10.02 -11.62 13.97
N LEU A 76 -11.26 -11.46 14.43
CA LEU A 76 -12.29 -10.74 13.71
C LEU A 76 -11.79 -9.38 13.21
N GLY A 77 -11.88 -9.17 11.91
CA GLY A 77 -11.52 -7.90 11.27
C GLY A 77 -10.03 -7.71 10.97
N PHE A 78 -9.16 -8.72 11.15
CA PHE A 78 -7.73 -8.62 10.84
C PHE A 78 -7.48 -8.01 9.45
N ILE A 79 -8.03 -8.62 8.39
CA ILE A 79 -7.86 -8.16 7.01
C ILE A 79 -8.42 -6.75 6.77
N ARG A 80 -9.58 -6.43 7.35
CA ARG A 80 -10.23 -5.11 7.20
C ARG A 80 -9.41 -4.00 7.88
N ASN A 81 -8.77 -4.31 9.00
CA ASN A 81 -8.00 -3.35 9.78
C ASN A 81 -6.51 -3.28 9.41
N THR A 82 -6.02 -4.23 8.61
CA THR A 82 -4.63 -4.35 8.15
C THR A 82 -4.54 -4.24 6.63
N LEU A 83 -4.59 -5.36 5.89
CA LEU A 83 -4.38 -5.46 4.45
C LEU A 83 -5.30 -4.54 3.63
N ARG A 84 -6.59 -4.41 4.00
CA ARG A 84 -7.55 -3.48 3.38
C ARG A 84 -7.69 -2.16 4.15
N GLY A 85 -7.02 -2.04 5.29
CA GLY A 85 -7.02 -0.82 6.10
C GLY A 85 -6.09 0.22 5.49
N ARG A 86 -6.55 1.47 5.42
CA ARG A 86 -5.71 2.60 4.99
C ARG A 86 -5.06 3.29 6.18
N ASP A 87 -3.82 3.73 5.98
CA ASP A 87 -3.14 4.67 6.86
C ASP A 87 -3.65 6.10 6.55
N PRO A 88 -4.16 6.83 7.55
CA PRO A 88 -4.78 8.14 7.32
C PRO A 88 -3.78 9.23 6.96
N ALA A 89 -2.50 9.09 7.31
CA ALA A 89 -1.47 10.09 7.03
C ALA A 89 -0.97 10.01 5.58
N SER A 90 -0.75 8.79 5.09
CA SER A 90 -0.19 8.51 3.75
C SER A 90 -1.24 8.10 2.72
N ASN A 91 -2.46 7.77 3.14
CA ASN A 91 -3.53 7.19 2.34
C ASN A 91 -3.18 5.83 1.68
N ARG A 92 -2.09 5.18 2.09
CA ARG A 92 -1.67 3.85 1.61
C ARG A 92 -2.38 2.74 2.39
N PHE A 93 -2.39 1.51 1.86
CA PHE A 93 -2.70 0.34 2.69
C PHE A 93 -1.67 0.22 3.83
N LYS A 94 -2.10 -0.23 5.02
CA LYS A 94 -1.22 -0.34 6.19
C LYS A 94 -0.12 -1.39 6.00
N CYS A 95 -0.41 -2.45 5.25
CA CYS A 95 0.53 -3.51 4.87
C CYS A 95 0.10 -4.13 3.54
N ASP A 96 1.01 -4.85 2.90
CA ASP A 96 0.85 -5.39 1.54
C ASP A 96 0.82 -6.91 1.49
N LEU A 97 1.29 -7.58 2.55
CA LEU A 97 1.43 -9.03 2.61
C LEU A 97 0.87 -9.61 3.91
N VAL A 98 0.13 -10.70 3.81
CA VAL A 98 -0.19 -11.63 4.91
C VAL A 98 0.52 -12.94 4.59
N ILE A 99 1.34 -13.46 5.51
CA ILE A 99 2.21 -14.64 5.24
C ILE A 99 1.40 -15.91 5.01
N GLY A 100 0.38 -16.14 5.83
CA GLY A 100 -0.46 -17.32 5.77
C GLY A 100 -1.93 -17.00 5.94
N VAL A 101 -2.79 -17.72 5.23
CA VAL A 101 -4.24 -17.69 5.40
C VAL A 101 -4.76 -19.12 5.53
N PRO A 102 -5.87 -19.34 6.26
CA PRO A 102 -6.44 -20.68 6.37
C PRO A 102 -6.96 -21.19 5.02
N VAL A 103 -7.13 -22.50 4.91
CA VAL A 103 -7.78 -23.12 3.75
C VAL A 103 -9.21 -22.58 3.60
N GLY A 104 -9.63 -22.30 2.36
CA GLY A 104 -10.93 -21.69 2.08
C GLY A 104 -11.01 -20.21 2.43
N PHE A 105 -9.87 -19.54 2.66
CA PHE A 105 -9.84 -18.10 2.79
C PHE A 105 -10.10 -17.42 1.44
N GLU A 106 -11.24 -16.76 1.33
CA GLU A 106 -11.67 -16.06 0.13
C GLU A 106 -11.90 -14.58 0.44
N LEU A 107 -11.29 -13.70 -0.36
CA LEU A 107 -11.41 -12.26 -0.21
C LEU A 107 -12.69 -11.79 -0.92
N ALA A 108 -13.81 -11.75 -0.18
CA ALA A 108 -15.07 -11.19 -0.67
C ALA A 108 -14.98 -9.67 -0.95
#